data_AF-A0A7H1PU55-F1
#
_entry.id   AF-A0A7H1PU55-F1
#
_cell.length_a   1.000
_cell.length_b   1.000
_cell.length_c   1.000
_cell.angle_alpha   90.00
_cell.angle_beta   90.00
_cell.angle_gamma   90.00
#
_symmetry.space_group_name_H-M   'P 1'
#
loop_
_entity.id
_entity.type
_entity.pdbx_description
1 polymer ?
#
loop_
_entity_poly.entity_id
_entity_poly.type
_entity_poly.pdbx_seq_one_letter_code
_entity_poly.pdbx_strand_id
1 'polypeptide(L)'
;MRFTFNGGPKLTRADLDRVGARLGLGKGSLRAAPVRTARTGAAERPSATLRCDKNPSWSNANGTLAARFNCHHSTIDWGFKISARVQSVITGNVNESGVSWWRNGRRMPKNAGHVVGRSYHFHGTLKPVRYADHVQFQYYMTFRVNIGGRPGTGSLTWAADVTAKK
;
A
#
# COMPACT_ATOMS: atom_id res chain seq x y z
N MET A 1 -4.23 -4.31 2.78
CA MET A 1 -2.82 -4.09 2.36
C MET A 1 -2.04 -5.41 2.41
N ARG A 2 -1.02 -5.57 1.57
CA ARG A 2 -0.22 -6.80 1.42
C ARG A 2 1.27 -6.49 1.34
N PHE A 3 2.08 -7.21 2.11
CA PHE A 3 3.53 -7.21 1.99
C PHE A 3 4.00 -8.51 1.30
N THR A 4 5.06 -8.44 0.51
CA THR A 4 5.63 -9.60 -0.19
C THR A 4 7.15 -9.51 -0.16
N PHE A 5 7.80 -10.64 0.10
CA PHE A 5 9.25 -10.75 0.16
C PHE A 5 9.74 -11.60 -1.02
N ASN A 6 10.68 -11.05 -1.78
CA ASN A 6 11.32 -11.68 -2.92
C ASN A 6 12.83 -11.76 -2.68
N GLY A 7 13.30 -12.90 -2.19
CA GLY A 7 14.72 -13.24 -2.09
C GLY A 7 14.89 -14.71 -2.49
N GLY A 8 15.87 -15.04 -3.32
CA GLY A 8 16.23 -16.44 -3.60
C GLY A 8 16.91 -17.08 -2.38
N PRO A 9 17.24 -18.39 -2.38
CA PRO A 9 16.48 -19.54 -2.93
C PRO A 9 15.06 -19.62 -2.33
N LYS A 10 14.22 -20.56 -2.81
CA LYS A 10 12.80 -20.71 -2.41
C LYS A 10 12.63 -20.75 -0.88
N LEU A 11 12.30 -19.61 -0.25
CA LEU A 11 11.89 -19.60 1.16
C LEU A 11 10.63 -20.43 1.30
N THR A 12 10.66 -21.40 2.23
CA THR A 12 9.49 -22.23 2.49
C THR A 12 8.41 -21.41 3.17
N ARG A 13 7.18 -21.92 3.18
CA ARG A 13 6.09 -21.26 3.92
C ARG A 13 6.39 -21.13 5.41
N ALA A 14 7.05 -22.13 5.99
CA ALA A 14 7.50 -22.12 7.37
C ALA A 14 8.55 -21.02 7.64
N ASP A 15 9.48 -20.78 6.70
CA ASP A 15 10.42 -19.67 6.81
C ASP A 15 9.71 -18.33 6.79
N LEU A 16 8.76 -18.15 5.88
CA LEU A 16 7.95 -16.93 5.80
C LEU A 16 7.07 -16.71 7.03
N ASP A 17 6.49 -17.77 7.60
CA ASP A 17 5.69 -17.65 8.82
C ASP A 17 6.58 -17.43 10.06
N ARG A 18 7.80 -17.99 10.10
CA ARG A 18 8.79 -17.73 11.16
C ARG A 18 9.31 -16.29 11.09
N VAL A 19 9.63 -15.81 9.90
CA VAL A 19 9.96 -14.41 9.66
C VAL A 19 8.76 -13.54 10.01
N GLY A 20 7.56 -13.92 9.56
CA GLY A 20 6.31 -13.24 9.84
C GLY A 20 6.11 -13.09 11.33
N ALA A 21 6.29 -14.16 12.11
CA ALA A 21 6.22 -14.16 13.56
C ALA A 21 7.31 -13.30 14.24
N ARG A 22 8.55 -13.31 13.76
CA ARG A 22 9.62 -12.41 14.26
C ARG A 22 9.32 -10.93 13.98
N LEU A 23 8.73 -10.69 12.83
CA LEU A 23 8.15 -9.41 12.44
C LEU A 23 6.71 -9.27 12.93
N GLY A 24 6.23 -10.17 13.81
CA GLY A 24 4.85 -10.31 14.35
C GLY A 24 3.76 -9.77 13.44
N LEU A 25 3.94 -10.06 12.16
CA LEU A 25 2.95 -10.04 11.13
C LEU A 25 2.24 -11.39 11.31
N GLY A 26 0.91 -11.41 11.38
CA GLY A 26 0.16 -12.67 11.58
C GLY A 26 0.53 -13.72 10.54
N LYS A 27 0.42 -15.02 10.87
CA LYS A 27 0.58 -16.12 9.89
C LYS A 27 -0.22 -15.78 8.63
N GLY A 28 0.37 -15.87 7.43
CA GLY A 28 -0.32 -15.38 6.21
C GLY A 28 0.21 -14.10 5.60
N SER A 29 0.72 -13.19 6.43
CA SER A 29 1.08 -11.82 6.07
C SER A 29 2.23 -11.73 5.06
N LEU A 30 3.20 -12.65 5.15
CA LEU A 30 4.32 -12.76 4.23
C LEU A 30 4.04 -13.82 3.18
N ARG A 31 4.29 -13.46 1.92
CA ARG A 31 4.26 -14.38 0.79
C ARG A 31 5.57 -14.26 0.02
N ALA A 32 6.13 -15.41 -0.37
CA ALA A 32 7.10 -15.47 -1.43
C ALA A 32 6.36 -15.27 -2.75
N ALA A 33 6.86 -14.39 -3.61
CA ALA A 33 6.45 -14.36 -5.01
C ALA A 33 7.66 -14.70 -5.89
N PRO A 34 7.44 -15.39 -7.03
CA PRO A 34 8.46 -15.46 -8.07
C PRO A 34 8.86 -14.04 -8.47
N VAL A 35 10.13 -13.83 -8.84
CA VAL A 35 10.72 -12.52 -9.21
C VAL A 35 9.87 -11.76 -10.24
N ARG A 36 9.10 -12.46 -11.10
CA ARG A 36 8.21 -11.88 -12.11
C ARG A 36 6.77 -11.57 -11.64
N THR A 37 6.26 -12.14 -10.56
CA THR A 37 4.83 -12.07 -10.18
C THR A 37 4.54 -11.08 -9.05
N ALA A 38 5.55 -10.37 -8.54
CA ALA A 38 5.38 -9.41 -7.44
C ALA A 38 4.50 -8.19 -7.79
N ARG A 39 4.19 -7.98 -9.07
CA ARG A 39 3.39 -6.84 -9.57
C ARG A 39 1.87 -6.98 -9.38
N THR A 40 1.34 -8.16 -9.03
CA THR A 40 -0.10 -8.45 -9.17
C THR A 40 -0.78 -9.03 -7.93
N GLY A 41 -0.11 -9.05 -6.78
CA GLY A 41 -0.77 -9.47 -5.53
C GLY A 41 -1.88 -8.48 -5.15
N ALA A 42 -3.15 -8.83 -5.40
CA ALA A 42 -4.29 -8.02 -4.98
C ALA A 42 -4.22 -7.80 -3.45
N ALA A 43 -4.10 -6.54 -3.05
CA ALA A 43 -4.33 -6.16 -1.66
C ALA A 43 -5.83 -6.20 -1.41
N GLU A 44 -6.23 -6.61 -0.21
CA GLU A 44 -7.57 -6.36 0.30
C GLU A 44 -7.90 -4.87 0.12
N ARG A 45 -9.08 -4.61 -0.45
CA ARG A 45 -9.62 -3.28 -0.76
C ARG A 45 -10.70 -2.97 0.27
N PRO A 46 -10.36 -2.38 1.41
CA PRO A 46 -11.39 -1.93 2.34
C PRO A 46 -12.30 -0.94 1.63
N SER A 47 -13.60 -1.10 1.88
CA SER A 47 -14.64 -0.24 1.35
C SER A 47 -15.05 0.82 2.38
N ALA A 48 -15.25 2.07 1.96
CA ALA A 48 -15.85 3.09 2.82
C ALA A 48 -16.58 4.18 2.04
N THR A 49 -17.46 4.91 2.73
CA THR A 49 -17.92 6.21 2.26
C THR A 49 -16.99 7.30 2.76
N LEU A 50 -16.48 8.14 1.87
CA LEU A 50 -15.78 9.38 2.24
C LEU A 50 -16.78 10.53 2.27
N ARG A 51 -16.94 11.16 3.44
CA ARG A 51 -17.77 12.36 3.63
C ARG A 51 -16.88 13.58 3.83
N CYS A 52 -17.45 14.78 3.70
CA CYS A 52 -16.70 16.02 3.90
C CYS A 52 -16.12 16.16 5.32
N ASP A 53 -16.76 15.53 6.30
CA ASP A 53 -16.45 15.63 7.73
C ASP A 53 -15.81 14.35 8.30
N LYS A 54 -15.68 13.29 7.50
CA LYS A 54 -15.25 11.97 7.97
C LYS A 54 -14.09 11.42 7.15
N ASN A 55 -12.98 11.20 7.85
CA ASN A 55 -11.73 10.73 7.27
C ASN A 55 -11.45 9.30 7.76
N PRO A 56 -11.85 8.24 7.02
CA PRO A 56 -11.50 6.89 7.41
C PRO A 56 -9.99 6.68 7.34
N SER A 57 -9.53 5.79 8.21
CA SER A 57 -8.22 5.19 8.13
C SER A 57 -8.33 3.68 8.25
N TRP A 58 -7.44 2.99 7.56
CA TRP A 58 -7.32 1.54 7.58
C TRP A 58 -5.90 1.21 7.98
N SER A 59 -5.73 0.48 9.06
CA SER A 59 -4.42 0.11 9.59
C SER A 59 -4.29 -1.39 9.64
N ASN A 60 -3.10 -1.89 9.33
CA ASN A 60 -2.71 -3.25 9.63
C ASN A 60 -1.22 -3.32 9.94
N ALA A 61 -0.69 -4.53 10.11
CA ALA A 61 0.72 -4.72 10.46
C ALA A 61 1.72 -4.13 9.46
N ASN A 62 1.30 -3.81 8.23
CA ASN A 62 2.16 -3.25 7.19
C ASN A 62 2.15 -1.71 7.15
N GLY A 63 1.14 -1.06 7.73
CA GLY A 63 1.02 0.39 7.73
C GLY A 63 -0.41 0.88 7.91
N THR A 64 -0.56 2.19 7.72
CA THR A 64 -1.84 2.90 7.85
C THR A 64 -2.10 3.70 6.59
N LEU A 65 -3.24 3.46 5.95
CA LEU A 65 -3.79 4.25 4.86
C LEU A 65 -4.88 5.16 5.44
N ALA A 66 -4.85 6.44 5.09
CA ALA A 66 -5.93 7.38 5.37
C ALA A 66 -6.39 8.01 4.07
N ALA A 67 -7.69 8.30 3.98
CA ALA A 67 -8.25 9.05 2.87
C ALA A 67 -9.31 10.03 3.37
N ARG A 68 -9.41 11.18 2.71
CA ARG A 68 -10.45 12.18 2.96
C ARG A 68 -11.04 12.66 1.65
N PHE A 69 -12.34 12.92 1.63
CA PHE A 69 -12.96 13.62 0.51
C PHE A 69 -13.00 15.12 0.83
N ASN A 70 -12.16 15.87 0.14
CA ASN A 70 -12.10 17.32 0.23
C ASN A 70 -13.15 17.92 -0.71
N CYS A 71 -14.34 18.14 -0.15
CA CYS A 71 -15.52 18.60 -0.88
C CYS A 71 -15.34 19.97 -1.52
N HIS A 72 -14.63 20.90 -0.87
CA HIS A 72 -14.37 22.22 -1.42
C HIS A 72 -13.55 22.12 -2.71
N HIS A 73 -12.53 21.26 -2.72
CA HIS A 73 -11.62 21.13 -3.87
C HIS A 73 -12.02 20.03 -4.85
N SER A 74 -13.12 19.29 -4.57
CA SER A 74 -13.55 18.14 -5.38
C SER A 74 -12.42 17.13 -5.59
N THR A 75 -11.77 16.74 -4.49
CA THR A 75 -10.62 15.83 -4.52
C THR A 75 -10.69 14.78 -3.42
N ILE A 76 -10.04 13.63 -3.63
CA ILE A 76 -9.70 12.72 -2.54
C ILE A 76 -8.23 12.88 -2.24
N ASP A 77 -7.90 13.33 -1.02
CA ASP A 77 -6.52 13.31 -0.53
C ASP A 77 -6.28 12.00 0.21
N TRP A 78 -5.15 11.36 -0.06
CA TRP A 78 -4.76 10.13 0.59
C TRP A 78 -3.36 10.24 1.20
N GLY A 79 -3.14 9.47 2.25
CA GLY A 79 -1.86 9.36 2.93
C GLY A 79 -1.60 7.92 3.34
N PHE A 80 -0.36 7.44 3.20
CA PHE A 80 0.07 6.13 3.64
C PHE A 80 1.37 6.21 4.43
N LYS A 81 1.38 5.57 5.60
CA LYS A 81 2.59 5.41 6.43
C LYS A 81 2.92 3.94 6.58
N ILE A 82 4.11 3.55 6.13
CA ILE A 82 4.65 2.20 6.36
C ILE A 82 4.79 2.01 7.88
N SER A 83 4.39 0.86 8.42
CA SER A 83 4.55 0.59 9.86
C SER A 83 6.01 0.62 10.28
N ALA A 84 6.32 1.05 11.50
CA ALA A 84 7.69 1.06 12.03
C ALA A 84 8.38 -0.33 11.90
N ARG A 85 7.57 -1.39 11.93
CA ARG A 85 8.03 -2.77 11.82
C ARG A 85 8.41 -3.19 10.41
N VAL A 86 7.67 -2.75 9.39
CA VAL A 86 8.11 -2.95 8.02
C VAL A 86 9.32 -2.05 7.75
N GLN A 87 9.35 -0.82 8.28
CA GLN A 87 10.51 0.07 8.15
C GLN A 87 11.81 -0.53 8.73
N SER A 88 11.73 -1.28 9.83
CA SER A 88 12.92 -1.84 10.49
C SER A 88 13.68 -2.86 9.64
N VAL A 89 12.99 -3.55 8.71
CA VAL A 89 13.63 -4.50 7.79
C VAL A 89 14.04 -3.89 6.46
N ILE A 90 13.64 -2.65 6.17
CA ILE A 90 14.03 -1.94 4.95
C ILE A 90 15.47 -1.45 5.07
N THR A 91 16.30 -1.76 4.08
CA THR A 91 17.74 -1.41 4.06
C THR A 91 18.09 -0.32 3.05
N GLY A 92 17.11 0.30 2.41
CA GLY A 92 17.34 1.38 1.45
C GLY A 92 16.09 2.24 1.21
N ASN A 93 16.12 3.02 0.13
CA ASN A 93 14.97 3.84 -0.26
C ASN A 93 13.80 2.98 -0.76
N VAL A 94 12.61 3.55 -0.64
CA VAL A 94 11.37 3.01 -1.19
C VAL A 94 11.16 3.62 -2.57
N ASN A 95 11.04 2.74 -3.57
CA ASN A 95 10.59 3.10 -4.90
C ASN A 95 9.08 2.91 -4.97
N GLU A 96 8.36 3.99 -5.19
CA GLU A 96 6.92 3.97 -5.35
C GLU A 96 6.53 4.19 -6.80
N SER A 97 5.54 3.43 -7.26
CA SER A 97 5.16 3.52 -8.67
C SER A 97 4.22 4.70 -8.97
N GLY A 98 3.62 5.32 -7.96
CA GLY A 98 2.47 6.23 -8.08
C GLY A 98 1.12 5.52 -7.94
N VAL A 99 0.07 6.24 -7.53
CA VAL A 99 -1.28 5.67 -7.34
C VAL A 99 -1.99 5.50 -8.66
N SER A 100 -2.37 4.25 -8.95
CA SER A 100 -3.31 3.95 -10.02
C SER A 100 -4.73 4.04 -9.45
N TRP A 101 -5.62 4.73 -10.14
CA TRP A 101 -6.98 4.90 -9.67
C TRP A 101 -7.99 4.91 -10.81
N TRP A 102 -9.23 4.65 -10.42
CA TRP A 102 -10.39 4.58 -11.28
C TRP A 102 -11.51 5.39 -10.64
N ARG A 103 -12.30 6.04 -11.49
CA ARG A 103 -13.48 6.79 -11.09
C ARG A 103 -14.65 6.30 -11.94
N ASN A 104 -15.68 5.77 -11.29
CA ASN A 104 -16.84 5.15 -11.92
C ASN A 104 -16.42 4.10 -12.97
N GLY A 105 -15.46 3.24 -12.59
CA GLY A 105 -14.89 2.21 -13.47
C GLY A 105 -13.89 2.72 -14.53
N ARG A 106 -13.79 4.03 -14.80
CA ARG A 106 -12.84 4.59 -15.77
C ARG A 106 -11.48 4.81 -15.14
N ARG A 107 -10.42 4.27 -15.76
CA ARG A 107 -9.03 4.49 -15.34
C ARG A 107 -8.66 5.97 -15.51
N MET A 108 -8.04 6.53 -14.48
CA MET A 108 -7.60 7.93 -14.45
C MET A 108 -6.07 8.04 -14.57
N PRO A 109 -5.53 9.21 -14.92
CA PRO A 109 -4.09 9.45 -14.92
C PRO A 109 -3.48 9.13 -13.55
N LYS A 110 -2.38 8.38 -13.57
CA LYS A 110 -1.68 7.93 -12.38
C LYS A 110 -1.03 9.12 -11.66
N ASN A 111 -0.97 9.09 -10.32
CA ASN A 111 -0.05 10.01 -9.61
C ASN A 111 1.41 9.69 -9.99
N ALA A 112 2.31 10.66 -9.80
CA ALA A 112 3.74 10.46 -10.03
C ALA A 112 4.32 9.43 -9.04
N GLY A 113 5.42 8.79 -9.44
CA GLY A 113 6.23 7.97 -8.56
C GLY A 113 7.49 8.72 -8.12
N HIS A 114 7.95 8.43 -6.91
CA HIS A 114 9.13 8.97 -6.28
C HIS A 114 10.07 7.87 -5.76
N VAL A 115 11.29 8.26 -5.38
CA VAL A 115 12.21 7.44 -4.59
C VAL A 115 12.49 8.20 -3.31
N VAL A 116 12.06 7.65 -2.17
CA VAL A 116 12.05 8.36 -0.88
C VAL A 116 12.51 7.47 0.27
N GLY A 117 12.83 8.08 1.40
CA GLY A 117 13.20 7.35 2.62
C GLY A 117 12.04 6.50 3.16
N ARG A 118 12.38 5.39 3.83
CA ARG A 118 11.40 4.46 4.43
C ARG A 118 10.41 5.08 5.43
N SER A 119 10.78 6.21 6.05
CA SER A 119 9.96 6.94 7.02
C SER A 119 9.04 7.99 6.38
N TYR A 120 9.11 8.17 5.05
CA TYR A 120 8.33 9.16 4.34
C TYR A 120 6.82 8.94 4.52
N HIS A 121 6.07 10.04 4.65
CA HIS A 121 4.62 10.01 4.59
C HIS A 121 4.19 10.12 3.13
N PHE A 122 3.91 8.98 2.54
CA PHE A 122 3.42 8.88 1.17
C PHE A 122 2.06 9.54 1.08
N HIS A 123 1.85 10.42 0.11
CA HIS A 123 0.59 11.13 -0.02
C HIS A 123 0.36 11.58 -1.45
N GLY A 124 -0.89 11.92 -1.75
CA GLY A 124 -1.27 12.47 -3.03
C GLY A 124 -2.73 12.85 -3.07
N THR A 125 -3.13 13.35 -4.24
CA THR A 125 -4.48 13.84 -4.47
C THR A 125 -5.04 13.21 -5.74
N LEU A 126 -6.27 12.69 -5.64
CA LEU A 126 -7.05 12.19 -6.76
C LEU A 126 -8.05 13.27 -7.16
N LYS A 127 -7.98 13.71 -8.41
CA LYS A 127 -8.85 14.78 -8.90
C LYS A 127 -9.16 14.66 -10.40
N PRO A 128 -10.33 15.14 -10.84
CA PRO A 128 -11.45 15.60 -10.00
C PRO A 128 -12.24 14.41 -9.41
N VAL A 129 -12.94 14.62 -8.30
CA VAL A 129 -13.89 13.68 -7.68
C VAL A 129 -15.13 14.47 -7.25
N ARG A 130 -16.32 13.99 -7.63
CA ARG A 130 -17.62 14.58 -7.34
C ARG A 130 -18.38 13.74 -6.32
N TYR A 131 -19.45 14.31 -5.77
CA TYR A 131 -20.42 13.54 -5.00
C TYR A 131 -20.96 12.36 -5.81
N ALA A 132 -21.20 11.25 -5.12
CA ALA A 132 -21.61 9.96 -5.67
C ALA A 132 -20.58 9.25 -6.57
N ASP A 133 -19.41 9.83 -6.84
CA ASP A 133 -18.35 9.11 -7.54
C ASP A 133 -17.90 7.90 -6.72
N HIS A 134 -17.84 6.76 -7.40
CA HIS A 134 -17.17 5.56 -6.93
C HIS A 134 -15.72 5.61 -7.36
N VAL A 135 -14.80 5.54 -6.40
CA VAL A 135 -13.37 5.68 -6.62
C VAL A 135 -12.63 4.47 -6.07
N GLN A 136 -11.89 3.80 -6.94
CA GLN A 136 -10.99 2.72 -6.56
C GLN A 136 -9.56 3.20 -6.77
N PHE A 137 -8.66 2.93 -5.83
CA PHE A 137 -7.27 3.33 -5.97
C PHE A 137 -6.34 2.35 -5.31
N GLN A 138 -5.16 2.18 -5.90
CA GLN A 138 -4.16 1.22 -5.48
C GLN A 138 -2.74 1.75 -5.64
N TYR A 139 -1.86 1.25 -4.78
CA TYR A 139 -0.46 1.61 -4.74
C TYR A 139 0.43 0.39 -4.69
N TYR A 140 1.62 0.56 -5.28
CA TYR A 140 2.66 -0.45 -5.27
C TYR A 140 4.01 0.22 -5.01
N MET A 141 4.74 -0.35 -4.06
CA MET A 141 6.05 0.11 -3.60
C MET A 141 7.00 -1.08 -3.56
N THR A 142 8.27 -0.85 -3.89
CA THR A 142 9.36 -1.81 -3.74
C THR A 142 10.51 -1.20 -2.96
N PHE A 143 11.27 -2.04 -2.27
CA PHE A 143 12.40 -1.60 -1.47
C PHE A 143 13.34 -2.77 -1.19
N ARG A 144 14.59 -2.48 -0.85
CA ARG A 144 15.53 -3.50 -0.37
C ARG A 144 15.26 -3.82 1.09
N VAL A 145 15.43 -5.08 1.44
CA VAL A 145 15.21 -5.59 2.80
C VAL A 145 16.36 -6.49 3.23
N ASN A 146 16.55 -6.60 4.54
CA ASN A 146 17.37 -7.63 5.15
C ASN A 146 16.55 -8.31 6.24
N ILE A 147 16.28 -9.60 6.06
CA ILE A 147 15.44 -10.37 6.96
C ILE A 147 16.25 -11.57 7.45
N GLY A 148 16.54 -11.62 8.75
CA GLY A 148 17.29 -12.72 9.35
C GLY A 148 18.66 -12.93 8.72
N GLY A 149 19.34 -11.84 8.33
CA GLY A 149 20.64 -11.86 7.65
C GLY A 149 20.56 -12.14 6.14
N ARG A 150 19.36 -12.32 5.58
CA ARG A 150 19.17 -12.59 4.15
C ARG A 150 18.72 -11.32 3.42
N PRO A 151 19.56 -10.75 2.53
CA PRO A 151 19.15 -9.61 1.72
C PRO A 151 18.12 -10.02 0.65
N GLY A 152 17.18 -9.13 0.35
CA GLY A 152 16.12 -9.38 -0.62
C GLY A 152 15.41 -8.10 -1.08
N THR A 153 14.38 -8.27 -1.92
CA THR A 153 13.48 -7.20 -2.33
C THR A 153 12.14 -7.39 -1.65
N GLY A 154 11.70 -6.40 -0.88
CA GLY A 154 10.35 -6.32 -0.37
C GLY A 154 9.46 -5.52 -1.33
N SER A 155 8.17 -5.79 -1.28
CA SER A 155 7.16 -4.95 -1.90
C SER A 155 5.92 -4.83 -1.03
N LEU A 156 5.27 -3.68 -1.10
CA LEU A 156 4.02 -3.40 -0.40
C LEU A 156 2.98 -2.94 -1.42
N THR A 157 1.79 -3.53 -1.33
CA THR A 157 0.60 -3.12 -2.09
C THR A 157 -0.49 -2.73 -1.12
N TRP A 158 -1.15 -1.60 -1.36
CA TRP A 158 -2.41 -1.26 -0.70
C TRP A 158 -3.41 -0.78 -1.73
N ALA A 159 -4.68 -0.87 -1.37
CA ALA A 159 -5.77 -0.41 -2.21
C ALA A 159 -6.95 -0.01 -1.34
N ALA A 160 -7.88 0.76 -1.88
CA ALA A 160 -9.14 1.13 -1.26
C ALA A 160 -10.21 1.28 -2.34
N ASP A 161 -11.46 1.11 -1.91
CA ASP A 161 -12.66 1.24 -2.71
C ASP A 161 -13.60 2.18 -1.97
N VAL A 162 -13.94 3.33 -2.53
CA VAL A 162 -14.69 4.35 -1.80
C VAL A 162 -15.79 4.98 -2.63
N THR A 163 -16.82 5.48 -1.95
CA THR A 163 -17.81 6.37 -2.54
C THR A 163 -17.70 7.74 -1.90
N ALA A 164 -17.56 8.78 -2.72
CA ALA A 164 -17.62 10.15 -2.26
C ALA A 164 -19.07 10.54 -1.96
N LYS A 165 -19.35 11.03 -0.75
CA LYS A 165 -20.67 11.57 -0.37
C LYS A 165 -20.50 12.94 0.26
N LYS A 166 -21.60 13.70 0.24
CA LYS A 166 -21.71 14.95 0.99
C LYS A 166 -21.65 14.66 2.48
#